data_AF-A0A3D1TRD3-F1
#
_entry.id   AF-A0A3D1TRD3-F1
#
_cell.length_a   1.000
_cell.length_b   1.000
_cell.length_c   1.000
_cell.angle_alpha   90.00
_cell.angle_beta   90.00
_cell.angle_gamma   90.00
#
_symmetry.space_group_name_H-M   'P 1'
#
loop_
_entity.id
_entity.type
_entity.pdbx_description
1 polymer ?
#
loop_
_entity_poly.entity_id
_entity_poly.type
_entity_poly.pdbx_seq_one_letter_code
_entity_poly.pdbx_strand_id
1 'polypeptide(L)'
;MAVGRNLHLARVVAFYALSAMLTLFLTFELFAHFLAPTPVVTDWAHGHHVHSIAHAVLTAVLIAAIAVGLHPRTRCIAGLQCLLLVTVVGFLISVIAWQGLHNLAFPVFNFTLYGVIALIVAALHPERGRLFARGNADPRLLAMAVLAFLPLITYAAVEVSKQLSNAEPAHSAVGHFALMGALGVALPCLAGLAALRTEGWHLPLWSAGLA
;
A
#
# COMPACT_ATOMS: atom_id res chain seq x y z
N MET A 1 -21.26 11.15 31.35
CA MET A 1 -19.83 10.72 31.37
C MET A 1 -19.62 9.24 30.98
N ALA A 2 -20.45 8.29 31.43
CA ALA A 2 -20.28 6.86 31.10
C ALA A 2 -20.40 6.53 29.58
N VAL A 3 -21.34 7.16 28.87
CA VAL A 3 -21.56 6.92 27.42
C VAL A 3 -20.32 7.27 26.59
N GLY A 4 -19.67 8.42 26.85
CA GLY A 4 -18.47 8.84 26.12
C GLY A 4 -17.28 7.91 26.33
N ARG A 5 -17.11 7.38 27.55
CA ARG A 5 -16.06 6.39 27.86
C ARG A 5 -16.31 5.06 27.13
N ASN A 6 -17.56 4.58 27.11
CA ASN A 6 -17.91 3.33 26.46
C ASN A 6 -17.72 3.41 24.94
N LEU A 7 -18.10 4.53 24.31
CA LEU A 7 -17.87 4.76 22.88
C LEU A 7 -16.37 4.85 22.55
N HIS A 8 -15.57 5.48 23.40
CA HIS A 8 -14.12 5.52 23.23
C HIS A 8 -13.50 4.13 23.29
N LEU A 9 -13.87 3.32 24.28
CA LEU A 9 -13.39 1.94 24.42
C LEU A 9 -13.80 1.07 23.23
N ALA A 10 -15.07 1.14 22.82
CA ALA A 10 -15.56 0.40 21.66
C ALA A 10 -14.78 0.75 20.38
N ARG A 11 -14.50 2.03 20.14
CA ARG A 11 -13.69 2.48 19.01
C ARG A 11 -12.26 1.92 19.05
N VAL A 12 -11.62 1.97 20.21
CA VAL A 12 -10.26 1.47 20.39
C VAL A 12 -10.21 -0.05 20.18
N VAL A 13 -11.17 -0.80 20.74
CA VAL A 13 -11.29 -2.24 20.52
C VAL A 13 -11.50 -2.56 19.04
N ALA A 14 -12.39 -1.84 18.36
CA ALA A 14 -12.63 -2.01 16.93
C ALA A 14 -11.37 -1.72 16.10
N PHE A 15 -10.60 -0.69 16.45
CA PHE A 15 -9.32 -0.39 15.81
C PHE A 15 -8.33 -1.56 15.92
N TYR A 16 -8.13 -2.10 17.12
CA TYR A 16 -7.22 -3.23 17.34
C TYR A 16 -7.68 -4.49 16.61
N ALA A 17 -8.97 -4.82 16.71
CA ALA A 17 -9.54 -5.99 16.06
C ALA A 17 -9.38 -5.91 14.52
N LEU A 18 -9.75 -4.79 13.91
CA LEU A 18 -9.65 -4.61 12.47
C LEU A 18 -8.20 -4.60 11.99
N SER A 19 -7.31 -3.94 12.71
CA SER A 19 -5.88 -3.90 12.39
C SER A 19 -5.23 -5.29 12.50
N ALA A 20 -5.62 -6.09 13.49
CA ALA A 20 -5.17 -7.47 13.64
C ALA A 20 -5.70 -8.36 12.51
N MET A 21 -6.99 -8.25 12.17
CA MET A 21 -7.58 -8.97 11.04
C MET A 21 -6.92 -8.62 9.71
N LEU A 22 -6.67 -7.32 9.46
CA LEU A 22 -5.97 -6.86 8.26
C LEU A 22 -4.53 -7.39 8.23
N THR A 23 -3.83 -7.37 9.36
CA THR A 23 -2.47 -7.92 9.46
C THR A 23 -2.45 -9.42 9.16
N LEU A 24 -3.42 -10.18 9.70
CA LEU A 24 -3.55 -11.61 9.45
C LEU A 24 -3.85 -11.89 7.97
N PHE A 25 -4.76 -11.12 7.37
CA PHE A 25 -5.10 -11.22 5.95
C PHE A 25 -3.90 -10.94 5.04
N LEU A 26 -3.18 -9.84 5.30
CA LEU A 26 -1.95 -9.50 4.58
C LEU A 26 -0.86 -10.56 4.78
N THR A 27 -0.75 -11.14 5.98
CA THR A 27 0.20 -12.23 6.24
C THR A 27 -0.18 -13.47 5.43
N PHE A 28 -1.47 -13.81 5.36
CA PHE A 28 -1.95 -14.92 4.52
C PHE A 28 -1.69 -14.66 3.03
N GLU A 29 -1.95 -13.44 2.55
CA GLU A 29 -1.64 -13.02 1.17
C GLU A 29 -0.14 -13.15 0.89
N LEU A 30 0.73 -12.72 1.81
CA LEU A 30 2.18 -12.84 1.71
C LEU A 30 2.62 -14.31 1.60
N PHE A 31 2.09 -15.17 2.49
CA PHE A 31 2.36 -16.61 2.45
C PHE A 31 1.86 -17.26 1.15
N ALA A 32 0.70 -16.85 0.65
CA ALA A 32 0.17 -17.36 -0.62
C ALA A 32 1.09 -17.02 -1.81
N HIS A 33 1.75 -15.86 -1.79
CA HIS A 33 2.73 -15.48 -2.82
C HIS A 33 4.07 -16.24 -2.70
N PHE A 34 4.48 -16.63 -1.49
CA PHE A 34 5.72 -17.40 -1.27
C PHE A 34 5.58 -18.91 -1.47
N LEU A 35 4.39 -19.48 -1.23
CA LEU A 35 4.18 -20.93 -1.17
C LEU A 35 3.81 -21.62 -2.51
N ALA A 36 3.90 -20.96 -3.67
CA ALA A 36 3.39 -21.57 -4.91
C ALA A 36 4.24 -22.77 -5.39
N PRO A 37 3.64 -23.91 -5.82
CA PRO A 37 2.28 -24.05 -6.32
C PRO A 37 1.36 -25.02 -5.54
N THR A 38 0.08 -24.67 -5.39
CA THR A 38 -0.98 -25.68 -5.23
C THR A 38 -1.70 -25.88 -6.58
N PRO A 39 -2.23 -27.07 -6.90
CA PRO A 39 -2.85 -27.37 -8.22
C PRO A 39 -4.01 -26.46 -8.65
N VAL A 40 -4.51 -25.62 -7.74
CA VAL A 40 -5.62 -24.68 -7.98
C VAL A 40 -5.11 -23.29 -8.39
N VAL A 41 -3.83 -22.98 -8.17
CA VAL A 41 -3.21 -21.64 -8.34
C VAL A 41 -2.14 -21.64 -9.46
N THR A 42 -2.00 -22.74 -10.21
CA THR A 42 -0.72 -23.09 -10.85
C THR A 42 -0.38 -22.49 -12.20
N ASP A 43 -1.32 -22.08 -13.06
CA ASP A 43 -0.90 -21.72 -14.44
C ASP A 43 -0.50 -20.25 -14.62
N TRP A 44 -0.99 -19.34 -13.80
CA TRP A 44 -0.66 -17.92 -13.90
C TRP A 44 0.71 -17.59 -13.25
N ALA A 45 1.11 -18.27 -12.17
CA ALA A 45 2.32 -17.94 -11.42
C ALA A 45 3.66 -18.31 -12.10
N HIS A 46 3.65 -19.15 -13.15
CA HIS A 46 4.87 -19.70 -13.76
C HIS A 46 5.74 -18.67 -14.54
N GLY A 47 5.26 -17.44 -14.77
CA GLY A 47 5.99 -16.39 -15.50
C GLY A 47 6.22 -15.08 -14.72
N HIS A 48 6.10 -15.12 -13.40
CA HIS A 48 5.50 -14.00 -12.67
C HIS A 48 6.29 -13.59 -11.40
N HIS A 49 7.56 -14.00 -11.32
CA HIS A 49 8.45 -13.78 -10.17
C HIS A 49 8.59 -12.31 -9.73
N VAL A 50 8.65 -11.38 -10.68
CA VAL A 50 8.80 -9.94 -10.37
C VAL A 50 7.57 -9.38 -9.67
N HIS A 51 6.36 -9.78 -10.06
CA HIS A 51 5.16 -9.36 -9.34
C HIS A 51 5.11 -9.98 -7.95
N SER A 52 5.51 -11.25 -7.80
CA SER A 52 5.47 -11.94 -6.50
C SER A 52 6.40 -11.29 -5.50
N ILE A 53 7.60 -10.88 -5.93
CA ILE A 53 8.55 -10.14 -5.10
C ILE A 53 7.97 -8.76 -4.75
N ALA A 54 7.43 -8.03 -5.73
CA ALA A 54 6.87 -6.70 -5.49
C ALA A 54 5.67 -6.73 -4.52
N HIS A 55 4.78 -7.72 -4.66
CA HIS A 55 3.70 -7.99 -3.70
C HIS A 55 4.27 -8.34 -2.33
N ALA A 56 5.27 -9.22 -2.25
CA ALA A 56 5.84 -9.63 -0.97
C ALA A 56 6.45 -8.45 -0.21
N VAL A 57 7.23 -7.62 -0.89
CA VAL A 57 7.84 -6.41 -0.32
C VAL A 57 6.76 -5.43 0.14
N LEU A 58 5.77 -5.13 -0.71
CA LEU A 58 4.71 -4.19 -0.35
C LEU A 58 3.90 -4.69 0.85
N THR A 59 3.50 -5.96 0.83
CA THR A 59 2.71 -6.57 1.91
C THR A 59 3.50 -6.61 3.21
N ALA A 60 4.80 -6.92 3.18
CA ALA A 60 5.66 -6.86 4.36
C ALA A 60 5.76 -5.43 4.94
N VAL A 61 5.90 -4.42 4.07
CA VAL A 61 5.89 -3.00 4.46
C VAL A 61 4.56 -2.60 5.10
N LEU A 62 3.43 -3.04 4.53
CA LEU A 62 2.10 -2.75 5.09
C LEU A 62 1.88 -3.43 6.44
N ILE A 63 2.33 -4.68 6.61
CA ILE A 63 2.31 -5.39 7.90
C ILE A 63 3.13 -4.62 8.93
N ALA A 64 4.36 -4.22 8.60
CA ALA A 64 5.22 -3.47 9.51
C ALA A 64 4.59 -2.11 9.89
N ALA A 65 4.00 -1.42 8.91
CA ALA A 65 3.30 -0.16 9.12
C ALA A 65 2.11 -0.29 10.08
N ILE A 66 1.28 -1.32 9.91
CA ILE A 66 0.13 -1.57 10.79
C ILE A 66 0.62 -2.01 12.18
N ALA A 67 1.59 -2.92 12.26
CA ALA A 67 2.13 -3.45 13.52
C ALA A 67 2.71 -2.35 14.42
N VAL A 68 3.39 -1.35 13.85
CA VAL A 68 3.92 -0.22 14.63
C VAL A 68 2.80 0.71 15.13
N GLY A 69 1.69 0.80 14.40
CA GLY A 69 0.48 1.50 14.83
C GLY A 69 -0.25 0.81 16.00
N LEU A 70 -0.07 -0.51 16.16
CA LEU A 70 -0.64 -1.29 17.26
C LEU A 70 0.11 -1.11 18.59
N HIS A 71 1.36 -0.65 18.57
CA HIS A 71 2.14 -0.58 19.80
C HIS A 71 1.69 0.61 20.69
N PRO A 72 1.22 0.38 21.93
CA PRO A 72 0.53 1.40 22.74
C PRO A 72 1.35 2.64 23.06
N ARG A 73 2.69 2.54 23.06
CA ARG A 73 3.61 3.66 23.36
C ARG A 73 4.00 4.48 22.15
N THR A 74 3.86 3.94 20.94
CA THR A 74 4.30 4.60 19.70
C THR A 74 3.13 5.11 18.89
N ARG A 75 1.98 4.40 18.87
CA ARG A 75 0.70 4.75 18.19
C ARG A 75 0.89 5.65 16.97
N CYS A 76 1.85 5.25 16.14
CA CYS A 76 2.45 6.19 15.21
C CYS A 76 1.59 6.29 13.97
N ILE A 77 1.19 7.52 13.62
CA ILE A 77 0.34 7.78 12.46
C ILE A 77 1.04 7.46 11.14
N ALA A 78 2.37 7.39 11.11
CA ALA A 78 3.15 7.12 9.90
C ALA A 78 2.77 5.80 9.23
N GLY A 79 2.49 4.75 10.01
CA GLY A 79 2.05 3.47 9.44
C GLY A 79 0.74 3.58 8.67
N LEU A 80 -0.23 4.32 9.24
CA LEU A 80 -1.49 4.61 8.59
C LEU A 80 -1.32 5.53 7.37
N GLN A 81 -0.43 6.52 7.44
CA GLN A 81 -0.07 7.37 6.29
C GLN A 81 0.53 6.55 5.15
N CYS A 82 1.39 5.56 5.45
CA CYS A 82 1.94 4.65 4.44
C CYS A 82 0.83 3.84 3.77
N LEU A 83 -0.04 3.20 4.56
CA LEU A 83 -1.16 2.39 4.05
C LEU A 83 -2.10 3.21 3.17
N LEU A 84 -2.51 4.40 3.62
CA LEU A 84 -3.37 5.28 2.85
C LEU A 84 -2.68 5.78 1.57
N LEU A 85 -1.40 6.14 1.64
CA LEU A 85 -0.67 6.61 0.47
C LEU A 85 -0.57 5.53 -0.60
N VAL A 86 -0.17 4.31 -0.22
CA VAL A 86 -0.07 3.17 -1.13
C VAL A 86 -1.42 2.86 -1.78
N THR A 87 -2.48 2.78 -0.98
CA THR A 87 -3.82 2.45 -1.48
C THR A 87 -4.37 3.54 -2.40
N VAL A 88 -4.22 4.82 -2.05
CA VAL A 88 -4.67 5.95 -2.88
C VAL A 88 -3.89 6.02 -4.18
N VAL A 89 -2.56 5.91 -4.14
CA VAL A 89 -1.73 5.98 -5.34
C VAL A 89 -1.99 4.78 -6.24
N GLY A 90 -2.09 3.57 -5.67
CA GLY A 90 -2.40 2.37 -6.45
C GLY A 90 -3.79 2.44 -7.10
N PHE A 91 -4.79 2.97 -6.39
CA PHE A 91 -6.10 3.27 -6.95
C PHE A 91 -6.01 4.27 -8.11
N LEU A 92 -5.31 5.39 -7.93
CA LEU A 92 -5.15 6.41 -8.96
C LEU A 92 -4.48 5.86 -10.21
N ILE A 93 -3.40 5.07 -10.07
CA ILE A 93 -2.76 4.43 -11.22
C ILE A 93 -3.71 3.46 -11.93
N SER A 94 -4.49 2.69 -11.17
CA SER A 94 -5.48 1.77 -11.74
C SER A 94 -6.58 2.51 -12.51
N VAL A 95 -6.98 3.70 -12.05
CA VAL A 95 -7.93 4.59 -12.73
C VAL A 95 -7.30 5.25 -13.96
N ILE A 96 -6.05 5.70 -13.88
CA ILE A 96 -5.34 6.32 -15.03
C ILE A 96 -5.16 5.28 -16.15
N ALA A 97 -4.84 4.04 -15.79
CA ALA A 97 -4.64 2.95 -16.74
C ALA A 97 -5.96 2.28 -17.19
N TRP A 98 -7.11 2.93 -16.95
CA TRP A 98 -8.43 2.37 -17.20
C TRP A 98 -8.75 2.27 -18.69
N GLN A 99 -9.17 1.09 -19.15
CA GLN A 99 -9.55 0.84 -20.55
C GLN A 99 -11.00 0.36 -20.75
N GLY A 100 -11.79 0.22 -19.68
CA GLY A 100 -13.16 -0.29 -19.74
C GLY A 100 -13.50 -1.19 -18.55
N LEU A 101 -14.78 -1.57 -18.42
CA LEU A 101 -15.28 -2.36 -17.29
C LEU A 101 -14.77 -3.80 -17.25
N HIS A 102 -14.27 -4.33 -18.38
CA HIS A 102 -13.83 -5.72 -18.53
C HIS A 102 -12.39 -5.99 -18.07
N ASN A 103 -11.56 -4.96 -17.91
CA ASN A 103 -10.09 -5.12 -17.80
C ASN A 103 -9.51 -4.82 -16.39
N LEU A 104 -10.35 -4.55 -15.39
CA LEU A 104 -9.94 -3.90 -14.14
C LEU A 104 -10.45 -4.58 -12.86
N ALA A 105 -11.15 -5.70 -12.99
CA ALA A 105 -11.79 -6.36 -11.85
C ALA A 105 -10.80 -6.70 -10.73
N PHE A 106 -9.51 -6.88 -11.03
CA PHE A 106 -8.52 -7.23 -10.02
C PHE A 106 -7.86 -6.01 -9.33
N PRO A 107 -7.11 -5.11 -10.03
CA PRO A 107 -6.39 -4.03 -9.34
C PRO A 107 -7.33 -2.97 -8.74
N VAL A 108 -8.37 -2.54 -9.46
CA VAL A 108 -9.32 -1.53 -8.94
C VAL A 108 -10.07 -2.09 -7.73
N PHE A 109 -10.51 -3.35 -7.79
CA PHE A 109 -11.18 -3.99 -6.65
C PHE A 109 -10.26 -4.07 -5.44
N ASN A 110 -9.01 -4.52 -5.61
CA ASN A 110 -8.05 -4.65 -4.52
C ASN A 110 -7.76 -3.30 -3.88
N PHE A 111 -7.40 -2.27 -4.65
CA PHE A 111 -7.12 -0.95 -4.09
C PHE A 111 -8.36 -0.26 -3.51
N THR A 112 -9.55 -0.53 -4.05
CA THR A 112 -10.82 -0.04 -3.47
C THR A 112 -11.09 -0.73 -2.13
N LEU A 113 -11.00 -2.06 -2.07
CA LEU A 113 -11.21 -2.83 -0.85
C LEU A 113 -10.22 -2.42 0.24
N TYR A 114 -8.93 -2.41 -0.08
CA TYR A 114 -7.88 -1.97 0.84
C TYR A 114 -8.03 -0.50 1.23
N GLY A 115 -8.43 0.37 0.29
CA GLY A 115 -8.70 1.77 0.55
C GLY A 115 -9.85 1.97 1.54
N VAL A 116 -10.96 1.27 1.36
CA VAL A 116 -12.09 1.30 2.29
C VAL A 116 -11.68 0.83 3.69
N ILE A 117 -10.95 -0.29 3.77
CA ILE A 117 -10.45 -0.79 5.06
C ILE A 117 -9.50 0.23 5.70
N ALA A 118 -8.56 0.80 4.93
CA ALA A 118 -7.62 1.81 5.41
C ALA A 118 -8.33 3.05 5.93
N LEU A 119 -9.40 3.51 5.27
CA LEU A 119 -10.23 4.62 5.72
C LEU A 119 -10.98 4.29 7.02
N ILE A 120 -11.51 3.08 7.18
CA ILE A 120 -12.16 2.64 8.42
C ILE A 120 -11.12 2.60 9.55
N VAL A 121 -9.95 1.99 9.31
CA VAL A 121 -8.84 1.97 10.28
C VAL A 121 -8.43 3.40 10.66
N ALA A 122 -8.35 4.31 9.69
CA ALA A 122 -8.04 5.72 9.93
C ALA A 122 -9.08 6.43 10.80
N ALA A 123 -10.36 6.20 10.53
CA ALA A 123 -11.45 6.76 11.32
C ALA A 123 -11.47 6.24 12.77
N LEU A 124 -11.06 4.98 12.97
CA LEU A 124 -10.99 4.34 14.28
C LEU A 124 -9.70 4.67 15.04
N HIS A 125 -8.64 5.09 14.34
CA HIS A 125 -7.31 5.30 14.93
C HIS A 125 -7.36 6.27 16.13
N PRO A 126 -6.71 5.94 17.27
CA PRO A 126 -6.69 6.80 18.45
C PRO A 126 -6.20 8.22 18.16
N GLU A 127 -5.14 8.33 17.35
CA GLU A 127 -4.48 9.59 16.96
C GLU A 127 -4.95 10.14 15.60
N ARG A 128 -6.17 9.81 15.14
CA ARG A 128 -6.65 10.22 13.79
C ARG A 128 -6.56 11.72 13.50
N GLY A 129 -6.61 12.58 14.53
CA GLY A 129 -6.44 14.03 14.38
C GLY A 129 -5.04 14.44 13.88
N ARG A 130 -4.05 13.55 14.00
CA ARG A 130 -2.68 13.75 13.51
C ARG A 130 -2.45 13.25 12.09
N LEU A 131 -3.47 12.72 11.41
CA LEU A 131 -3.33 12.11 10.08
C LEU A 131 -2.72 13.07 9.05
N PHE A 132 -3.06 14.35 9.14
CA PHE A 132 -2.55 15.41 8.27
C PHE A 132 -1.61 16.37 9.02
N ALA A 133 -1.02 15.92 10.14
CA ALA A 133 -0.04 16.71 10.85
C ALA A 133 1.15 17.01 9.93
N ARG A 134 1.55 18.28 9.90
CA ARG A 134 2.70 18.73 9.11
C ARG A 134 3.99 18.28 9.79
N GLY A 135 4.90 17.73 9.00
CA GLY A 135 6.28 17.47 9.41
C GLY A 135 7.22 18.61 9.02
N ASN A 136 8.50 18.44 9.34
CA ASN A 136 9.56 19.38 8.94
C ASN A 136 10.24 18.89 7.66
N ALA A 137 9.58 19.12 6.53
CA ALA A 137 9.99 18.58 5.24
C ALA A 137 11.46 18.89 4.91
N ASP A 138 12.19 17.89 4.43
CA ASP A 138 13.58 18.02 4.00
C ASP A 138 13.65 17.99 2.47
N PRO A 139 13.85 19.14 1.80
CA PRO A 139 13.90 19.20 0.34
C PRO A 139 15.08 18.42 -0.24
N ARG A 140 16.17 18.23 0.52
CA ARG A 140 17.31 17.43 0.06
C ARG A 140 16.95 15.95 0.05
N LEU A 141 16.27 15.47 1.09
CA LEU A 141 15.77 14.09 1.14
C LEU A 141 14.74 13.82 0.04
N LEU A 142 13.87 14.79 -0.25
CA LEU A 142 12.92 14.68 -1.36
C LEU A 142 13.64 14.60 -2.71
N ALA A 143 14.64 15.45 -2.95
CA ALA A 143 15.43 15.40 -4.17
C ALA A 143 16.18 14.06 -4.33
N MET A 144 16.78 13.55 -3.24
CA MET A 144 17.41 12.23 -3.23
C MET A 144 16.40 11.11 -3.52
N ALA A 145 15.20 11.17 -2.95
CA ALA A 145 14.14 10.20 -3.23
C ALA A 145 13.76 10.21 -4.73
N VAL A 146 13.55 11.38 -5.33
CA VAL A 146 13.23 11.49 -6.76
C VAL A 146 14.36 10.92 -7.63
N LEU A 147 15.63 11.26 -7.32
CA LEU A 147 16.77 10.78 -8.10
C LEU A 147 16.99 9.26 -7.95
N ALA A 148 16.91 8.74 -6.73
CA ALA A 148 17.13 7.32 -6.45
C ALA A 148 16.03 6.44 -7.07
N PHE A 149 14.78 6.92 -7.07
CA PHE A 149 13.64 6.18 -7.57
C PHE A 149 13.26 6.52 -9.02
N LEU A 150 14.06 7.33 -9.73
CA LEU A 150 13.83 7.65 -11.13
C LEU A 150 13.61 6.41 -12.02
N PRO A 151 14.40 5.32 -11.90
CA PRO A 151 14.16 4.10 -12.68
C PRO A 151 12.78 3.50 -12.43
N LEU A 152 12.32 3.47 -11.18
CA LEU A 152 11.01 2.93 -10.82
C LEU A 152 9.85 3.80 -11.31
N ILE A 153 10.03 5.13 -11.31
CA ILE A 153 9.07 6.06 -11.90
C ILE A 153 8.98 5.83 -13.42
N THR A 154 10.12 5.67 -14.10
CA THR A 154 10.13 5.37 -15.55
C THR A 154 9.51 4.01 -15.85
N TYR A 155 9.80 2.99 -15.04
CA TYR A 155 9.19 1.68 -15.16
C TYR A 155 7.67 1.75 -15.05
N ALA A 156 7.16 2.44 -14.02
CA ALA A 156 5.72 2.59 -13.83
C ALA A 156 5.03 3.29 -15.02
N ALA A 157 5.66 4.32 -15.60
CA ALA A 157 5.15 4.98 -16.79
C ALA A 157 5.07 4.03 -18.00
N VAL A 158 6.09 3.18 -18.19
CA VAL A 158 6.10 2.16 -19.24
C VAL A 158 5.00 1.12 -19.03
N GLU A 159 4.80 0.64 -17.80
CA GLU A 159 3.75 -0.33 -17.49
C GLU A 159 2.34 0.27 -17.71
N VAL A 160 2.10 1.51 -17.27
CA VAL A 160 0.84 2.21 -17.57
C VAL A 160 0.65 2.37 -19.07
N SER A 161 1.70 2.67 -19.83
CA SER A 161 1.62 2.77 -21.30
C SER A 161 1.31 1.43 -21.95
N LYS A 162 1.90 0.32 -21.49
CA LYS A 162 1.56 -1.04 -21.96
C LYS A 162 0.11 -1.37 -21.69
N GLN A 163 -0.38 -1.03 -20.49
CA GLN A 163 -1.79 -1.19 -20.15
C GLN A 163 -2.65 -0.42 -21.16
N LEU A 164 -2.42 0.89 -21.31
CA LEU A 164 -3.24 1.78 -22.15
C LEU A 164 -3.19 1.46 -23.65
N SER A 165 -2.06 0.92 -24.13
CA SER A 165 -1.91 0.50 -25.53
C SER A 165 -2.42 -0.91 -25.80
N ASN A 166 -2.83 -1.65 -24.75
CA ASN A 166 -3.18 -3.06 -24.86
C ASN A 166 -2.06 -3.88 -25.53
N ALA A 167 -0.80 -3.56 -25.18
CA ALA A 167 0.40 -4.11 -25.83
C ALA A 167 0.45 -5.64 -25.78
N GLU A 168 -0.12 -6.22 -24.72
CA GLU A 168 -0.31 -7.65 -24.59
C GLU A 168 -1.71 -7.94 -24.02
N PRO A 169 -2.66 -8.41 -24.86
CA PRO A 169 -4.07 -8.50 -24.46
C PRO A 169 -4.36 -9.39 -23.26
N ALA A 170 -3.64 -10.51 -23.11
CA ALA A 170 -3.86 -11.42 -21.99
C ALA A 170 -3.52 -10.76 -20.63
N HIS A 171 -2.41 -10.04 -20.56
CA HIS A 171 -1.98 -9.30 -19.37
C HIS A 171 -2.82 -8.04 -19.13
N SER A 172 -3.17 -7.34 -20.21
CA SER A 172 -3.96 -6.12 -20.14
C SER A 172 -5.40 -6.40 -19.69
N ALA A 173 -5.98 -7.54 -20.11
CA ALA A 173 -7.33 -7.95 -19.73
C ALA A 173 -7.51 -8.20 -18.22
N VAL A 174 -6.43 -8.50 -17.50
CA VAL A 174 -6.47 -8.69 -16.03
C VAL A 174 -5.93 -7.48 -15.27
N GLY A 175 -5.55 -6.40 -15.97
CA GLY A 175 -4.98 -5.20 -15.37
C GLY A 175 -3.58 -5.40 -14.81
N HIS A 176 -2.82 -6.38 -15.33
CA HIS A 176 -1.49 -6.73 -14.82
C HIS A 176 -0.53 -5.54 -14.89
N PHE A 177 -0.46 -4.86 -16.04
CA PHE A 177 0.47 -3.74 -16.21
C PHE A 177 0.04 -2.52 -15.36
N ALA A 178 -1.26 -2.30 -15.16
CA ALA A 178 -1.74 -1.29 -14.21
C ALA A 178 -1.26 -1.58 -12.77
N LEU A 179 -1.33 -2.85 -12.36
CA LEU A 179 -0.83 -3.29 -11.05
C LEU A 179 0.68 -3.11 -10.93
N MET A 180 1.45 -3.51 -11.94
CA MET A 180 2.91 -3.31 -11.95
C MET A 180 3.29 -1.82 -11.89
N GLY A 181 2.55 -0.98 -12.60
CA GLY A 181 2.69 0.47 -12.51
C GLY A 181 2.43 1.00 -11.10
N ALA A 182 1.35 0.54 -10.46
CA ALA A 182 1.00 0.90 -9.08
C ALA A 182 2.08 0.47 -8.07
N LEU A 183 2.61 -0.75 -8.20
CA LEU A 183 3.70 -1.26 -7.37
C LEU A 183 4.99 -0.45 -7.59
N GLY A 184 5.30 -0.09 -8.83
CA GLY A 184 6.47 0.72 -9.18
C GLY A 184 6.47 2.12 -8.55
N VAL A 185 5.30 2.74 -8.37
CA VAL A 185 5.21 4.07 -7.74
C VAL A 185 5.11 4.04 -6.21
N ALA A 186 4.74 2.90 -5.61
CA ALA A 186 4.54 2.79 -4.17
C ALA A 186 5.81 3.13 -3.36
N LEU A 187 6.97 2.61 -3.76
CA LEU A 187 8.25 2.89 -3.08
C LEU A 187 8.70 4.36 -3.19
N PRO A 188 8.70 5.00 -4.38
CA PRO A 188 8.97 6.43 -4.47
C PRO A 188 8.02 7.27 -3.59
N CYS A 189 6.74 6.90 -3.51
CA CYS A 189 5.79 7.58 -2.64
C CYS A 189 6.13 7.42 -1.16
N LEU A 190 6.55 6.24 -0.70
CA LEU A 190 7.02 6.03 0.67
C LEU A 190 8.29 6.83 0.96
N ALA A 191 9.26 6.86 0.04
CA ALA A 191 10.45 7.69 0.17
C ALA A 191 10.12 9.20 0.24
N GLY A 192 9.16 9.65 -0.58
CA GLY A 192 8.62 11.01 -0.51
C GLY A 192 7.92 11.31 0.82
N LEU A 193 7.14 10.37 1.35
CA LEU A 193 6.49 10.48 2.66
C LEU A 193 7.53 10.60 3.79
N ALA A 194 8.63 9.85 3.72
CA ALA A 194 9.75 9.97 4.64
C ALA A 194 10.39 11.37 4.59
N ALA A 195 10.49 11.97 3.39
CA ALA A 195 11.01 13.32 3.22
C ALA A 195 10.15 14.41 3.86
N LEU A 196 8.85 14.17 4.06
CA LEU A 196 7.96 15.10 4.77
C LEU A 196 8.26 15.17 6.27
N ARG A 197 9.00 14.20 6.83
CA ARG A 197 9.39 14.13 8.25
C ARG A 197 8.22 14.32 9.22
N THR A 198 7.08 13.70 8.92
CA THR A 198 5.96 13.59 9.87
C THR A 198 6.37 12.73 11.08
N GLU A 199 5.57 12.72 12.14
CA GLU A 199 5.86 11.90 13.31
C GLU A 199 6.02 10.42 12.93
N GLY A 200 7.19 9.85 13.22
CA GLY A 200 7.57 8.48 12.85
C GLY A 200 7.95 8.26 11.39
N TRP A 201 8.37 9.31 10.68
CA TRP A 201 8.92 9.28 9.31
C TRP A 201 10.05 8.25 9.07
N HIS A 202 10.67 7.74 10.13
CA HIS A 202 11.64 6.66 10.01
C HIS A 202 10.99 5.39 9.45
N LEU A 203 9.71 5.11 9.75
CA LEU A 203 9.01 3.94 9.21
C LEU A 203 8.97 3.94 7.68
N PRO A 204 8.43 4.97 6.99
CA PRO A 204 8.48 5.01 5.53
C PRO A 204 9.92 5.01 4.99
N LEU A 205 10.90 5.57 5.73
CA LEU A 205 12.32 5.50 5.34
C LEU A 205 12.84 4.06 5.36
N TRP A 206 12.65 3.33 6.46
CA TRP A 206 13.07 1.93 6.58
C TRP A 206 12.36 1.05 5.55
N SER A 207 11.06 1.27 5.36
CA SER A 207 10.27 0.55 4.37
C SER A 207 10.78 0.78 2.94
N ALA A 208 11.16 2.02 2.60
CA ALA A 208 11.71 2.34 1.28
C ALA A 208 13.17 1.87 1.12
N GLY A 209 13.96 1.81 2.20
CA GLY A 209 15.36 1.39 2.16
C GLY A 209 15.59 -0.12 2.22
N LEU A 210 14.63 -0.89 2.75
CA LEU A 210 14.68 -2.36 2.78
C LEU A 210 14.07 -3.03 1.54
N ALA A 211 13.29 -2.26 0.77
CA ALA A 211 12.65 -2.67 -0.47
C ALA A 211 13.62 -2.60 -1.65
#